data_AF-A0A8H9IPP5-F1
#
_entry.id   AF-A0A8H9IPP5-F1
#
_cell.length_a   1.000
_cell.length_b   1.000
_cell.length_c   1.000
_cell.angle_alpha   90.00
_cell.angle_beta   90.00
_cell.angle_gamma   90.00
#
_symmetry.space_group_name_H-M   'P 1'
#
loop_
_entity.id
_entity.type
_entity.pdbx_description
1 polymer ?
#
loop_
_entity_poly.entity_id
_entity_poly.type
_entity_poly.pdbx_seq_one_letter_code
_entity_poly.pdbx_strand_id
1 'polypeptide(L)'
;MTHLQHHARERHAPPDGQLLRYSDGRPITARRYDHLWHRIGRHLSWVSAQGISTHWLRHTTLTWVERNFGYAIARAYAGHAETTGDAGTTTTYVRASLTEVAAALAALTGEAHPCA
;
A
#
# COMPACT_ATOMS: atom_id res chain seq x y z
N MET A 1 0.12 6.53 -12.20
CA MET A 1 -0.14 5.07 -12.03
C MET A 1 0.17 4.32 -13.31
N THR A 2 1.32 4.59 -13.94
CA THR A 2 1.62 4.16 -15.32
C THR A 2 1.89 2.66 -15.39
N HIS A 3 2.70 2.14 -14.47
CA HIS A 3 3.07 0.72 -14.44
C HIS A 3 1.88 -0.19 -14.12
N LEU A 4 0.96 0.26 -13.27
CA LEU A 4 -0.26 -0.47 -12.95
C LEU A 4 -1.21 -0.53 -14.16
N GLN A 5 -1.35 0.58 -14.89
CA GLN A 5 -2.14 0.59 -16.14
C GLN A 5 -1.52 -0.28 -17.23
N HIS A 6 -0.18 -0.25 -17.37
CA HIS A 6 0.52 -1.13 -18.30
C HIS A 6 0.27 -2.60 -17.98
N HIS A 7 0.46 -2.98 -16.70
CA HIS A 7 0.16 -4.34 -16.22
C HIS A 7 -1.29 -4.73 -16.49
N ALA A 8 -2.26 -3.83 -16.26
CA ALA A 8 -3.67 -4.10 -16.54
C ALA A 8 -3.91 -4.47 -18.01
N ARG A 9 -3.31 -3.71 -18.94
CA ARG A 9 -3.43 -3.95 -20.39
C ARG A 9 -2.76 -5.27 -20.78
N GLU A 10 -1.52 -5.49 -20.34
CA GLU A 10 -0.76 -6.70 -20.66
C GLU A 10 -1.36 -7.98 -20.08
N ARG A 11 -2.03 -7.90 -18.92
CA ARG A 11 -2.66 -9.05 -18.26
C ARG A 11 -4.16 -9.15 -18.50
N HIS A 12 -4.70 -8.32 -19.38
CA HIS A 12 -6.13 -8.24 -19.69
C HIS A 12 -7.01 -8.19 -18.43
N ALA A 13 -6.61 -7.36 -17.47
CA ALA A 13 -7.37 -7.18 -16.24
C ALA A 13 -8.73 -6.51 -16.56
N PRO A 14 -9.86 -7.05 -16.07
CA PRO A 14 -11.15 -6.40 -16.21
C PRO A 14 -11.17 -5.08 -15.42
N PRO A 15 -11.89 -4.04 -15.88
CA PRO A 15 -11.88 -2.71 -15.26
C PRO A 15 -12.23 -2.71 -13.77
N ASP A 16 -13.21 -3.52 -13.36
CA ASP A 16 -13.75 -3.55 -11.99
C ASP A 16 -13.31 -4.81 -11.21
N GLY A 17 -12.31 -5.53 -11.69
CA GLY A 17 -11.80 -6.73 -11.03
C GLY A 17 -10.41 -6.55 -10.46
N GLN A 18 -9.89 -7.63 -9.86
CA GLN A 18 -8.55 -7.62 -9.30
C GLN A 18 -7.50 -7.31 -10.37
N LEU A 19 -6.69 -6.28 -10.12
CA LEU A 19 -5.68 -5.77 -11.04
C LEU A 19 -4.49 -6.72 -11.20
N LEU A 20 -3.88 -7.12 -10.09
CA LEU A 20 -2.64 -7.91 -10.10
C LEU A 20 -2.92 -9.35 -10.48
N ARG A 21 -2.24 -9.82 -11.53
CA ARG A 21 -2.51 -11.06 -12.26
C ARG A 21 -1.23 -11.73 -12.70
N TYR A 22 -1.29 -13.05 -12.88
CA TYR A 22 -0.26 -13.82 -13.56
C TYR A 22 -0.25 -13.52 -15.06
N SER A 23 0.78 -13.99 -15.77
CA SER A 23 0.90 -13.84 -17.22
C SER A 23 -0.21 -14.54 -18.00
N ASP A 24 -0.84 -15.55 -17.41
CA ASP A 24 -2.00 -16.24 -17.97
C ASP A 24 -3.35 -15.56 -17.63
N GLY A 25 -3.32 -14.36 -17.06
CA GLY A 25 -4.51 -13.57 -16.74
C GLY A 25 -5.20 -13.94 -15.43
N ARG A 26 -4.80 -15.02 -14.73
CA ARG A 26 -5.41 -15.38 -13.44
C ARG A 26 -5.06 -14.36 -12.35
N PRO A 27 -6.02 -13.96 -11.48
CA PRO A 27 -5.70 -13.10 -10.32
C PRO A 27 -4.64 -13.72 -9.42
N ILE A 28 -3.72 -12.91 -8.89
CA ILE A 28 -2.79 -13.40 -7.87
C ILE A 28 -3.51 -13.65 -6.55
N THR A 29 -3.00 -14.57 -5.74
CA THR A 29 -3.53 -14.83 -4.40
C THR A 29 -2.53 -14.37 -3.35
N ALA A 30 -2.95 -14.34 -2.08
CA ALA A 30 -2.03 -14.03 -0.96
C ALA A 30 -0.74 -14.89 -1.01
N ARG A 31 -0.88 -16.18 -1.35
CA ARG A 31 0.24 -17.12 -1.51
C ARG A 31 1.31 -16.66 -2.50
N ARG A 32 0.95 -15.87 -3.52
CA ARG A 32 1.92 -15.32 -4.46
C ARG A 32 2.93 -14.44 -3.74
N TYR A 33 2.46 -13.62 -2.80
CA TYR A 33 3.34 -12.74 -2.02
C TYR A 33 4.25 -13.55 -1.10
N ASP A 34 3.72 -14.55 -0.39
CA ASP A 34 4.52 -15.42 0.48
C ASP A 34 5.65 -16.09 -0.31
N HIS A 35 5.34 -16.59 -1.51
CA HIS A 35 6.33 -17.18 -2.41
C HIS A 35 7.38 -16.18 -2.89
N LEU A 36 7.02 -14.92 -3.14
CA LEU A 36 7.99 -13.89 -3.52
C LEU A 36 8.98 -13.64 -2.38
N TRP A 37 8.49 -13.46 -1.16
CA TRP A 37 9.37 -13.25 0.00
C TRP A 37 10.24 -14.47 0.31
N HIS A 38 9.68 -15.68 0.22
CA HIS A 38 10.48 -16.90 0.35
C HIS A 38 11.59 -16.96 -0.70
N ARG A 39 11.29 -16.67 -1.97
CA ARG A 39 12.28 -16.65 -3.05
C ARG A 39 13.37 -15.61 -2.80
N ILE A 40 13.01 -14.40 -2.38
CA ILE A 40 13.97 -13.35 -2.04
C ILE A 40 14.86 -13.78 -0.87
N GLY A 41 14.28 -14.37 0.18
CA GLY A 41 15.00 -14.85 1.36
C GLY A 41 16.07 -15.90 1.06
N ARG A 42 15.89 -16.72 0.01
CA ARG A 42 16.92 -17.66 -0.46
C ARG A 42 18.15 -16.98 -1.04
N HIS A 43 18.02 -15.74 -1.52
CA HIS A 43 19.12 -14.96 -2.10
C HIS A 43 19.66 -13.90 -1.13
N LEU A 44 18.82 -13.43 -0.20
CA LEU A 44 19.14 -12.40 0.79
C LEU A 44 18.79 -12.93 2.18
N SER A 45 19.75 -13.56 2.85
CA SER A 45 19.54 -14.25 4.14
C SER A 45 18.93 -13.35 5.22
N TRP A 46 19.23 -12.05 5.21
CA TRP A 46 18.67 -11.07 6.16
C TRP A 46 17.15 -10.91 6.02
N VAL A 47 16.58 -11.12 4.83
CA VAL A 47 15.13 -11.04 4.57
C VAL A 47 14.41 -12.13 5.37
N SER A 48 14.95 -13.35 5.35
CA SER A 48 14.43 -14.45 6.15
C SER A 48 14.70 -14.24 7.64
N ALA A 49 15.91 -13.79 8.01
CA ALA A 49 16.28 -13.57 9.41
C ALA A 49 15.40 -12.53 10.11
N GLN A 50 14.95 -11.50 9.38
CA GLN A 50 14.09 -10.44 9.91
C GLN A 50 12.59 -10.70 9.72
N GLY A 51 12.21 -11.81 9.06
CA GLY A 51 10.80 -12.12 8.81
C GLY A 51 10.09 -11.12 7.89
N ILE A 52 10.80 -10.56 6.90
CA ILE A 52 10.24 -9.57 5.98
C ILE A 52 9.08 -10.17 5.18
N SER A 53 7.98 -9.43 5.11
CA SER A 53 6.74 -9.83 4.44
C SER A 53 6.05 -8.63 3.80
N THR A 54 4.90 -8.86 3.14
CA THR A 54 4.09 -7.77 2.58
C THR A 54 3.57 -6.84 3.66
N HIS A 55 3.34 -7.35 4.88
CA HIS A 55 2.97 -6.53 6.03
C HIS A 55 4.10 -5.56 6.41
N TRP A 56 5.36 -5.95 6.23
CA TRP A 56 6.51 -5.07 6.44
C TRP A 56 6.51 -3.87 5.48
N LEU A 57 6.12 -4.07 4.21
CA LEU A 57 5.95 -2.98 3.25
C LEU A 57 4.85 -2.01 3.65
N ARG A 58 3.73 -2.53 4.21
CA ARG A 58 2.67 -1.68 4.76
C ARG A 58 3.22 -0.81 5.89
N HIS A 59 3.90 -1.39 6.88
CA HIS A 59 4.49 -0.63 7.98
C HIS A 59 5.48 0.42 7.48
N THR A 60 6.40 0.03 6.61
CA THR A 60 7.40 0.95 6.06
C THR A 60 6.75 2.14 5.34
N THR A 61 5.73 1.86 4.51
CA THR A 61 4.96 2.89 3.82
C THR A 61 4.26 3.83 4.81
N LEU A 62 3.57 3.29 5.82
CA LEU A 62 2.82 4.10 6.78
C LEU A 62 3.74 4.94 7.67
N THR A 63 4.87 4.40 8.11
CA THR A 63 5.88 5.16 8.85
C THR A 63 6.45 6.30 8.02
N TRP A 64 6.68 6.08 6.72
CA TRP A 64 7.13 7.15 5.83
C TRP A 64 6.03 8.23 5.69
N VAL A 65 4.78 7.85 5.44
CA VAL A 65 3.67 8.82 5.32
C VAL A 65 3.51 9.61 6.61
N GLU A 66 3.55 8.97 7.78
CA GLU A 66 3.43 9.64 9.07
C GLU A 66 4.53 10.67 9.30
N ARG A 67 5.77 10.34 8.96
CA ARG A 67 6.92 11.24 9.13
C ARG A 67 6.89 12.45 8.21
N ASN A 68 6.25 12.35 7.05
CA ASN A 68 6.25 13.41 6.04
C ASN A 68 4.94 14.22 6.00
N PHE A 69 3.81 13.61 6.37
CA PHE A 69 2.47 14.18 6.26
C PHE A 69 1.70 14.16 7.59
N GLY A 70 2.26 13.59 8.64
CA GLY A 70 1.65 13.55 9.98
C GLY A 70 0.69 12.39 10.19
N TYR A 71 0.35 12.19 11.47
CA TYR A 71 -0.39 11.02 11.95
C TYR A 71 -1.80 10.89 11.35
N ALA A 72 -2.55 11.99 11.26
CA ALA A 72 -3.93 11.96 10.75
C ALA A 72 -3.99 11.48 9.29
N ILE A 73 -3.05 11.92 8.45
CA ILE A 73 -2.93 11.49 7.05
C ILE A 73 -2.50 10.03 7.00
N ALA A 74 -1.49 9.61 7.77
CA ALA A 74 -1.05 8.21 7.80
C ALA A 74 -2.18 7.24 8.23
N ARG A 75 -2.99 7.63 9.21
CA ARG A 75 -4.14 6.85 9.68
C ARG A 75 -5.21 6.70 8.60
N ALA A 76 -5.57 7.80 7.92
CA ALA A 76 -6.52 7.77 6.81
C ALA A 76 -5.98 6.98 5.62
N TYR A 77 -4.71 7.18 5.28
CA TYR A 77 -3.98 6.45 4.24
C TYR A 77 -3.97 4.93 4.50
N ALA A 78 -3.88 4.53 5.78
CA ALA A 78 -3.92 3.15 6.19
C ALA A 78 -5.30 2.47 6.02
N GLY A 79 -6.35 3.24 5.72
CA GLY A 79 -7.73 2.76 5.64
C GLY A 79 -8.34 2.43 7.00
N HIS A 80 -7.79 2.98 8.10
CA HIS A 80 -8.38 2.80 9.42
C HIS A 80 -9.65 3.63 9.53
N ALA A 81 -10.80 2.96 9.61
CA ALA A 81 -12.09 3.60 9.86
C ALA A 81 -12.07 4.33 11.21
N GLU A 82 -12.96 5.32 11.35
CA GLU A 82 -13.25 5.99 12.62
C GLU A 82 -13.95 5.03 13.59
N THR A 83 -13.27 3.96 14.01
CA THR A 83 -13.76 3.13 15.10
C THR A 83 -13.40 3.85 16.40
N THR A 84 -14.43 4.34 17.08
CA THR A 84 -14.43 5.18 18.29
C THR A 84 -13.74 4.58 19.54
N GLY A 85 -12.98 3.49 19.42
CA GLY A 85 -12.48 2.73 20.58
C GLY A 85 -10.97 2.76 20.83
N ASP A 86 -10.14 2.97 19.80
CA ASP A 86 -8.68 2.75 19.89
C ASP A 86 -7.86 4.01 19.54
N ALA A 87 -8.55 5.13 19.51
CA ALA A 87 -8.05 6.42 19.11
C ALA A 87 -7.67 7.16 20.40
N GLY A 88 -6.37 7.19 20.74
CA GLY A 88 -5.89 7.97 21.89
C GLY A 88 -6.50 9.37 21.90
N THR A 89 -6.79 9.90 23.09
CA THR A 89 -7.63 11.08 23.40
C THR A 89 -7.35 12.36 22.59
N THR A 90 -6.22 12.45 21.89
CA THR A 90 -5.83 13.54 20.98
C THR A 90 -6.28 13.38 19.52
N THR A 91 -6.85 12.24 19.14
CA THR A 91 -7.19 11.94 17.74
C THR A 91 -8.57 12.41 17.28
N THR A 92 -9.38 12.95 18.19
CA THR A 92 -10.76 13.39 17.91
C THR A 92 -10.83 14.67 17.06
N TYR A 93 -9.74 15.44 16.94
CA TYR A 93 -9.77 16.78 16.34
C TYR A 93 -9.03 16.93 15.01
N VAL A 94 -8.36 15.90 14.50
CA VAL A 94 -7.60 16.00 13.24
C VAL A 94 -8.00 14.86 12.29
N ARG A 95 -8.79 15.20 11.28
CA ARG A 95 -9.22 14.29 10.21
C ARG A 95 -8.54 14.72 8.92
N ALA A 96 -7.84 13.80 8.27
CA ALA A 96 -7.29 14.05 6.95
C ALA A 96 -8.40 14.03 5.89
N SER A 97 -8.35 14.98 4.97
CA SER A 97 -9.17 15.04 3.76
C SER A 97 -8.70 14.05 2.71
N LEU A 98 -9.57 13.75 1.73
CA LEU A 98 -9.20 12.91 0.58
C LEU A 98 -8.03 13.53 -0.20
N THR A 99 -8.00 14.86 -0.35
CA THR A 99 -6.94 15.57 -1.06
C THR A 99 -5.59 15.43 -0.38
N GLU A 100 -5.55 15.50 0.95
CA GLU A 100 -4.31 15.28 1.71
C GLU A 100 -3.77 13.85 1.57
N VAL A 101 -4.66 12.84 1.59
CA VAL A 101 -4.28 11.45 1.35
C VAL A 101 -3.79 11.26 -0.09
N ALA A 102 -4.45 11.87 -1.06
CA ALA A 102 -4.06 11.84 -2.47
C ALA A 102 -2.70 12.51 -2.70
N ALA A 103 -2.42 13.64 -2.04
CA ALA A 103 -1.14 14.33 -2.11
C ALA A 103 -0.01 13.46 -1.52
N ALA A 104 -0.24 12.79 -0.38
CA ALA A 104 0.72 11.85 0.19
C ALA A 104 1.00 10.66 -0.76
N LEU A 105 -0.03 10.12 -1.42
CA LEU A 105 0.14 9.06 -2.41
C LEU A 105 0.95 9.55 -3.63
N ALA A 106 0.62 10.73 -4.16
CA ALA A 106 1.32 11.32 -5.29
C ALA A 106 2.81 11.58 -4.98
N ALA A 107 3.11 12.06 -3.77
CA ALA A 107 4.47 12.26 -3.31
C ALA A 107 5.23 10.94 -3.14
N LEU A 108 4.60 9.91 -2.59
CA LEU A 108 5.22 8.59 -2.39
C LEU A 108 5.55 7.90 -3.73
N THR A 109 4.65 7.99 -4.72
CA THR A 109 4.83 7.31 -6.00
C THR A 109 5.57 8.14 -7.04
N GLY A 110 5.66 9.46 -6.85
CA GLY A 110 6.17 10.39 -7.85
C GLY A 110 5.24 10.54 -9.07
N GLU A 111 3.98 10.12 -8.95
CA GLU A 111 3.00 10.16 -10.04
C GLU A 111 1.82 11.06 -9.68
N ALA A 112 1.35 11.86 -10.65
CA ALA A 112 0.19 12.72 -10.45
C ALA A 112 -1.07 11.91 -10.07
N HIS A 113 -1.82 12.41 -9.09
CA HIS A 113 -3.07 11.83 -8.63
C HIS A 113 -4.22 12.81 -8.93
N PRO A 114 -5.35 12.36 -9.50
CA PRO A 114 -6.43 13.25 -9.95
C PRO A 114 -7.15 13.99 -8.81
N CYS A 115 -7.05 13.48 -7.58
CA CYS A 115 -7.62 14.10 -6.38
C CYS A 115 -6.59 14.85 -5.51
N ALA A 116 -5.32 14.89 -5.92
CA ALA A 116 -4.27 15.62 -5.18
C ALA A 116 -4.29 17.10 -5.51
#